data_AF-A0A366GRP7-F1
#
_entry.id   AF-A0A366GRP7-F1
#
_cell.length_a   1.000
_cell.length_b   1.000
_cell.length_c   1.000
_cell.angle_alpha   90.00
_cell.angle_beta   90.00
_cell.angle_gamma   90.00
#
_symmetry.space_group_name_H-M   'P 1'
#
loop_
_entity.id
_entity.type
_entity.pdbx_description
1 polymer ?
#
loop_
_entity_poly.entity_id
_entity_poly.type
_entity_poly.pdbx_seq_one_letter_code
_entity_poly.pdbx_strand_id
1 'polypeptide(L)'
;MSKKILIFCDPGIEDAIALLLAFFIDEIEIVGIVADYGNVPKEMAVQNAHFLKQKSRNRDMKIFGGSDRPLNGGPPAFFTNIHGKEGLGPIIPNEKLQNGEMENFFEVIPLIEQYKDELIIVSLGRLTSLAVLFILCKNLMQQIKSYYVMGGSFLHPGNVTPVSEANFYGDPIAANIVLQSASNMYIYPLNVTQYSIVTPDMAEYIEAKGKASLVKPLFDHYYYGYYEKILPQLKGCPFHDTIPILALLDNSMFTYYKSPITVMTKSYAQGASIGDFRSLVGSSPFTNRPSQQIAIDFDYNLFFKYFMSLMTDEQF
;
A
#
# COMPACT_ATOMS: atom_id res chain seq x y z
N MET A 1 -18.94 -11.58 -9.10
CA MET A 1 -17.68 -12.36 -8.99
C MET A 1 -16.72 -11.58 -8.13
N SER A 2 -15.94 -12.26 -7.28
CA SER A 2 -14.93 -11.62 -6.42
C SER A 2 -13.83 -10.97 -7.27
N LYS A 3 -13.30 -9.83 -6.81
CA LYS A 3 -12.15 -9.15 -7.40
C LYS A 3 -10.89 -9.89 -7.01
N LYS A 4 -10.19 -10.47 -7.98
CA LYS A 4 -8.91 -11.16 -7.77
C LYS A 4 -7.82 -10.12 -7.58
N ILE A 5 -7.19 -10.11 -6.40
CA ILE A 5 -6.14 -9.12 -6.08
C ILE A 5 -4.81 -9.76 -5.70
N LEU A 6 -3.73 -9.19 -6.23
CA LEU A 6 -2.35 -9.47 -5.83
C LEU A 6 -1.82 -8.24 -5.10
N ILE A 7 -1.42 -8.41 -3.85
CA ILE A 7 -0.97 -7.30 -3.00
C ILE A 7 0.56 -7.27 -2.96
N PHE A 8 1.16 -6.09 -3.20
CA PHE A 8 2.56 -5.80 -2.95
C PHE A 8 2.63 -4.91 -1.71
N CYS A 9 3.31 -5.33 -0.67
CA CYS A 9 3.34 -4.63 0.62
C CYS A 9 4.65 -4.91 1.36
N ASP A 10 4.89 -4.22 2.47
CA ASP A 10 6.07 -4.43 3.30
C ASP A 10 5.68 -4.53 4.79
N PRO A 11 4.94 -5.60 5.19
CA PRO A 11 4.03 -5.55 6.32
C PRO A 11 4.56 -4.91 7.60
N GLY A 12 4.27 -3.62 7.74
CA GLY A 12 4.25 -2.88 9.00
C GLY A 12 2.84 -2.82 9.57
N ILE A 13 2.66 -2.05 10.64
CA ILE A 13 1.35 -1.84 11.30
C ILE A 13 0.23 -1.48 10.31
N GLU A 14 0.43 -0.51 9.42
CA GLU A 14 -0.62 -0.04 8.51
C GLU A 14 -0.94 -1.04 7.39
N ASP A 15 0.08 -1.65 6.78
CA ASP A 15 -0.10 -2.76 5.83
C ASP A 15 -0.86 -3.92 6.49
N ALA A 16 -0.53 -4.25 7.75
CA ALA A 16 -1.17 -5.33 8.49
C ALA A 16 -2.65 -5.07 8.69
N ILE A 17 -3.02 -3.83 9.02
CA ILE A 17 -4.41 -3.43 9.14
C ILE A 17 -5.12 -3.45 7.78
N ALA A 18 -4.46 -3.03 6.71
CA ALA A 18 -5.00 -3.11 5.34
C ALA A 18 -5.24 -4.56 4.90
N LEU A 19 -4.33 -5.49 5.22
CA LEU A 19 -4.48 -6.91 4.97
C LEU A 19 -5.63 -7.51 5.78
N LEU A 20 -5.73 -7.19 7.07
CA LEU A 20 -6.85 -7.62 7.92
C LEU A 20 -8.19 -7.12 7.39
N LEU A 21 -8.26 -5.84 7.00
CA LEU A 21 -9.44 -5.26 6.37
C LEU A 21 -9.82 -6.02 5.10
N ALA A 22 -8.84 -6.28 4.22
CA ALA A 22 -9.07 -7.02 2.98
C ALA A 22 -9.56 -8.46 3.20
N PHE A 23 -9.13 -9.12 4.28
CA PHE A 23 -9.64 -10.45 4.66
C PHE A 23 -11.11 -10.47 5.08
N PHE A 24 -11.69 -9.31 5.43
CA PHE A 24 -13.09 -9.19 5.83
C PHE A 24 -14.02 -8.77 4.69
N ILE A 25 -13.50 -8.59 3.47
CA ILE A 25 -14.28 -8.19 2.30
C ILE A 25 -14.59 -9.41 1.43
N ASP A 26 -15.83 -9.86 1.43
CA ASP A 26 -16.25 -11.06 0.66
C ASP A 26 -16.17 -10.85 -0.86
N GLU A 27 -16.25 -9.61 -1.34
CA GLU A 27 -16.09 -9.25 -2.75
C GLU A 27 -14.63 -9.24 -3.22
N ILE A 28 -13.66 -9.46 -2.33
CA ILE A 28 -12.23 -9.47 -2.64
C ILE A 28 -11.66 -10.87 -2.39
N GLU A 29 -10.87 -11.34 -3.34
CA GLU A 29 -10.10 -12.56 -3.19
C GLU A 29 -8.62 -12.26 -3.38
N ILE A 30 -7.87 -12.30 -2.29
CA ILE A 30 -6.42 -12.15 -2.34
C ILE A 30 -5.82 -13.46 -2.84
N VAL A 31 -5.32 -13.43 -4.06
CA VAL A 31 -4.73 -14.60 -4.72
C VAL A 31 -3.27 -14.79 -4.32
N GLY A 32 -2.60 -13.72 -3.92
CA GLY A 32 -1.26 -13.77 -3.36
C GLY A 32 -0.81 -12.43 -2.76
N ILE A 33 0.31 -12.48 -2.04
CA ILE A 33 0.99 -11.33 -1.46
C ILE A 33 2.46 -11.40 -1.86
N VAL A 34 3.01 -10.30 -2.36
CA VAL A 34 4.44 -10.07 -2.54
C VAL A 34 4.90 -9.18 -1.38
N ALA A 35 5.80 -9.69 -0.55
CA ALA A 35 6.34 -8.97 0.59
C ALA A 35 7.72 -8.40 0.24
N ASP A 36 7.82 -7.08 0.19
CA ASP A 36 9.02 -6.29 -0.12
C ASP A 36 9.66 -5.74 1.15
N TYR A 37 10.87 -5.18 1.00
CA TYR A 37 11.46 -4.29 2.00
C TYR A 37 10.71 -2.95 2.09
N GLY A 38 10.77 -2.30 3.25
CA GLY A 38 10.23 -0.96 3.41
C GLY A 38 10.19 -0.49 4.86
N ASN A 39 9.03 -0.61 5.49
CA ASN A 39 8.80 -0.39 6.91
C ASN A 39 9.72 -1.31 7.74
N VAL A 40 9.94 -2.53 7.24
CA VAL A 40 10.84 -3.54 7.79
C VAL A 40 11.70 -4.21 6.71
N PRO A 41 12.77 -4.95 7.08
CA PRO A 41 13.51 -5.80 6.14
C PRO A 41 12.62 -6.85 5.49
N LYS A 42 12.96 -7.29 4.27
CA LYS A 42 12.18 -8.28 3.51
C LYS A 42 11.90 -9.55 4.31
N GLU A 43 12.89 -10.07 5.04
CA GLU A 43 12.77 -11.29 5.85
C GLU A 43 11.63 -11.17 6.86
N MET A 44 11.55 -10.02 7.51
CA MET A 44 10.51 -9.69 8.48
C MET A 44 9.17 -9.44 7.79
N ALA A 45 9.15 -8.74 6.66
CA ALA A 45 7.96 -8.51 5.86
C ALA A 45 7.30 -9.83 5.41
N VAL A 46 8.09 -10.80 4.93
CA VAL A 46 7.62 -12.14 4.57
C VAL A 46 7.07 -12.87 5.80
N GLN A 47 7.80 -12.85 6.92
CA GLN A 47 7.34 -13.48 8.16
C GLN A 47 6.01 -12.89 8.65
N ASN A 48 5.88 -11.58 8.62
CA ASN A 48 4.66 -10.85 8.98
C ASN A 48 3.50 -11.21 8.04
N ALA A 49 3.74 -11.32 6.73
CA ALA A 49 2.73 -11.76 5.78
C ALA A 49 2.24 -13.19 6.07
N HIS A 50 3.14 -14.12 6.42
CA HIS A 50 2.79 -15.48 6.84
C HIS A 50 2.00 -15.51 8.15
N PHE A 51 2.37 -14.69 9.13
CA PHE A 51 1.61 -14.54 10.39
C PHE A 51 0.19 -14.04 10.12
N LEU A 52 0.05 -12.96 9.35
CA LEU A 52 -1.25 -12.34 9.04
C LEU A 52 -2.13 -13.25 8.19
N LYS A 53 -1.54 -14.03 7.26
CA LYS A 53 -2.25 -15.05 6.48
C LYS A 53 -3.01 -16.03 7.38
N GLN A 54 -2.56 -16.28 8.62
CA GLN A 54 -3.29 -17.11 9.59
C GLN A 54 -4.62 -16.51 10.06
N LYS A 55 -4.92 -15.26 9.73
CA LYS A 55 -6.22 -14.63 9.99
C LYS A 55 -7.16 -14.67 8.77
N SER A 56 -6.65 -14.95 7.58
CA SER A 56 -7.45 -15.08 6.37
C SER A 56 -8.24 -16.39 6.32
N ARG A 57 -9.44 -16.36 5.75
CA ARG A 57 -10.20 -17.58 5.40
C ARG A 57 -9.53 -18.36 4.26
N ASN A 58 -8.79 -17.68 3.38
CA ASN A 58 -8.06 -18.29 2.28
C ASN A 58 -6.66 -18.75 2.74
N ARG A 59 -6.55 -20.05 3.06
CA ARG A 59 -5.26 -20.66 3.46
C ARG A 59 -4.35 -20.98 2.27
N ASP A 60 -4.86 -20.98 1.05
CA ASP A 60 -4.12 -21.30 -0.16
C ASP A 60 -3.43 -20.07 -0.78
N MET A 61 -3.71 -18.87 -0.24
CA MET A 61 -3.07 -17.60 -0.63
C MET A 61 -1.55 -17.73 -0.62
N LYS A 62 -0.88 -17.48 -1.74
CA LYS A 62 0.57 -17.59 -1.85
C LYS A 62 1.26 -16.35 -1.29
N ILE A 63 2.40 -16.54 -0.63
CA ILE A 63 3.29 -15.44 -0.21
C ILE A 63 4.57 -15.56 -1.03
N PHE A 64 5.01 -14.45 -1.60
CA PHE A 64 6.22 -14.34 -2.39
C PHE A 64 7.19 -13.36 -1.74
N GLY A 65 8.43 -13.77 -1.54
CA GLY A 65 9.50 -12.85 -1.14
C GLY A 65 9.88 -11.96 -2.32
N GLY A 66 9.72 -10.64 -2.17
CA GLY A 66 10.07 -9.65 -3.19
C GLY A 66 11.55 -9.23 -3.15
N SER A 67 11.78 -7.96 -3.45
CA SER A 67 13.07 -7.29 -3.36
C SER A 67 13.46 -7.04 -1.91
N ASP A 68 14.76 -7.10 -1.62
CA ASP A 68 15.34 -6.75 -0.33
C ASP A 68 15.89 -5.30 -0.27
N ARG A 69 15.94 -4.61 -1.42
CA ARG A 69 16.54 -3.29 -1.58
C ARG A 69 16.01 -2.56 -2.83
N PRO A 70 16.21 -1.23 -2.94
CA PRO A 70 15.85 -0.47 -4.15
C PRO A 70 16.64 -0.88 -5.40
N LEU A 71 16.10 -0.58 -6.58
CA LEU A 71 16.71 -0.84 -7.90
C LEU A 71 18.08 -0.21 -8.09
N ASN A 72 18.40 0.87 -7.37
CA ASN A 72 19.73 1.46 -7.42
C ASN A 72 20.78 0.68 -6.60
N GLY A 73 20.38 -0.39 -5.90
CA GLY A 73 21.23 -1.24 -5.08
C GLY A 73 21.68 -0.61 -3.75
N GLY A 74 21.18 0.59 -3.42
CA GLY A 74 21.51 1.29 -2.19
C GLY A 74 20.95 0.59 -0.94
N PRO A 75 21.47 0.92 0.26
CA PRO A 75 20.95 0.36 1.50
C PRO A 75 19.50 0.86 1.74
N PRO A 76 18.56 -0.04 2.06
CA PRO A 76 17.21 0.36 2.43
C PRO A 76 17.19 1.07 3.80
N ALA A 77 16.21 1.95 4.00
CA ALA A 77 15.88 2.50 5.30
C ALA A 77 14.65 1.79 5.86
N PHE A 78 14.65 1.53 7.16
CA PHE A 78 13.56 0.85 7.87
C PHE A 78 12.99 1.76 8.97
N PHE A 79 11.73 1.54 9.34
CA PHE A 79 10.95 2.44 10.20
C PHE A 79 10.43 1.72 11.46
N THR A 80 11.27 0.89 12.08
CA THR A 80 10.92 0.11 13.30
C THR A 80 10.60 0.99 14.51
N ASN A 81 10.97 2.27 14.50
CA ASN A 81 10.52 3.24 15.51
C ASN A 81 9.02 3.58 15.40
N ILE A 82 8.43 3.41 14.21
CA ILE A 82 7.00 3.63 13.94
C ILE A 82 6.25 2.30 14.02
N HIS A 83 6.82 1.22 13.47
CA HIS A 83 6.15 -0.07 13.33
C HIS A 83 6.52 -1.09 14.42
N GLY A 84 7.42 -0.76 15.33
CA GLY A 84 7.95 -1.69 16.33
C GLY A 84 9.10 -2.54 15.80
N LYS A 85 9.76 -3.26 16.72
CA LYS A 85 10.99 -4.01 16.44
C LYS A 85 10.78 -5.10 15.38
N GLU A 86 9.63 -5.77 15.44
CA GLU A 86 9.24 -6.85 14.52
C GLU A 86 8.25 -6.36 13.43
N GLY A 87 8.00 -5.04 13.31
CA GLY A 87 7.08 -4.45 12.33
C GLY A 87 5.59 -4.50 12.67
N LEU A 88 5.20 -5.29 13.68
CA LEU A 88 3.79 -5.45 14.10
C LEU A 88 3.54 -4.91 15.52
N GLY A 89 4.14 -3.77 15.84
CA GLY A 89 4.06 -3.15 17.15
C GLY A 89 4.59 -4.08 18.25
N PRO A 90 3.79 -4.43 19.26
CA PRO A 90 4.20 -5.35 20.33
C PRO A 90 4.11 -6.83 19.95
N ILE A 91 3.57 -7.16 18.77
CA ILE A 91 3.34 -8.55 18.34
C ILE A 91 4.67 -9.14 17.86
N ILE A 92 4.96 -10.37 18.30
CA ILE A 92 6.14 -11.14 17.88
C ILE A 92 5.64 -12.35 17.06
N PRO A 93 5.79 -12.33 15.73
CA PRO A 93 5.55 -13.49 14.88
C PRO A 93 6.47 -14.66 15.30
N ASN A 94 5.95 -15.89 15.25
CA ASN A 94 6.70 -17.12 15.56
C ASN A 94 6.86 -18.06 14.36
N GLU A 95 6.55 -17.57 13.18
CA GLU A 95 6.50 -18.30 11.92
C GLU A 95 7.92 -18.66 11.49
N LYS A 96 8.17 -19.96 11.35
CA LYS A 96 9.43 -20.49 10.83
C LYS A 96 9.33 -20.56 9.32
N LEU A 97 9.97 -19.60 8.65
CA LEU A 97 10.07 -19.61 7.20
C LEU A 97 10.96 -20.76 6.73
N GLN A 98 10.57 -21.40 5.63
CA GLN A 98 11.42 -22.33 4.90
C GLN A 98 12.32 -21.54 3.93
N ASN A 99 13.53 -22.01 3.66
CA ASN A 99 14.50 -21.30 2.81
C ASN A 99 13.93 -20.91 1.43
N GLY A 100 13.02 -21.71 0.87
CA GLY A 100 12.40 -21.42 -0.43
C GLY A 100 11.41 -20.25 -0.44
N GLU A 101 10.84 -19.87 0.72
CA GLU A 101 9.82 -18.82 0.81
C GLU A 101 10.37 -17.40 0.61
N MET A 102 11.71 -17.24 0.67
CA MET A 102 12.38 -15.94 0.53
C MET A 102 12.84 -15.61 -0.89
N GLU A 103 12.98 -16.63 -1.75
CA GLU A 103 13.56 -16.54 -3.10
C GLU A 103 12.60 -17.06 -4.18
N ASN A 104 11.31 -17.19 -3.86
CA ASN A 104 10.27 -17.69 -4.76
C ASN A 104 9.62 -16.60 -5.64
N PHE A 105 10.21 -15.41 -5.78
CA PHE A 105 9.59 -14.28 -6.47
C PHE A 105 9.05 -14.63 -7.86
N PHE A 106 9.81 -15.41 -8.64
CA PHE A 106 9.43 -15.79 -10.00
C PHE A 106 8.14 -16.64 -10.07
N GLU A 107 7.73 -17.28 -8.97
CA GLU A 107 6.47 -18.01 -8.89
C GLU A 107 5.23 -17.10 -8.93
N VAL A 108 5.41 -15.79 -8.80
CA VAL A 108 4.34 -14.82 -9.03
C VAL A 108 3.92 -14.75 -10.50
N ILE A 109 4.82 -15.07 -11.43
CA ILE A 109 4.57 -14.96 -12.88
C ILE A 109 3.46 -15.92 -13.32
N PRO A 110 3.50 -17.24 -13.01
CA PRO A 110 2.39 -18.15 -13.30
C PRO A 110 1.05 -17.72 -12.67
N LEU A 111 1.09 -17.11 -11.48
CA LEU A 111 -0.12 -16.59 -10.84
C LEU A 111 -0.70 -15.40 -11.62
N ILE A 112 0.15 -14.49 -12.09
CA ILE A 112 -0.28 -13.38 -12.95
C ILE A 112 -0.82 -13.92 -14.27
N GLU A 113 -0.17 -14.92 -14.89
CA GLU A 113 -0.64 -15.56 -16.13
C GLU A 113 -1.98 -16.27 -15.99
N GLN A 114 -2.30 -16.77 -14.78
CA GLN A 114 -3.57 -17.40 -14.49
C GLN A 114 -4.74 -16.40 -14.49
N TYR A 115 -4.53 -15.18 -13.97
CA TYR A 115 -5.61 -14.21 -13.77
C TYR A 115 -5.64 -13.06 -14.80
N LYS A 116 -4.49 -12.66 -15.37
CA LYS A 116 -4.35 -11.67 -16.47
C LYS A 116 -5.35 -10.49 -16.38
N ASP A 117 -6.28 -10.42 -17.33
CA ASP A 117 -7.24 -9.32 -17.53
C ASP A 117 -8.28 -9.20 -16.40
N GLU A 118 -8.32 -10.16 -15.48
CA GLU A 118 -9.13 -10.10 -14.27
C GLU A 118 -8.35 -9.63 -13.04
N LEU A 119 -7.01 -9.69 -13.10
CA LEU A 119 -6.14 -9.40 -11.96
C LEU A 119 -6.05 -7.91 -11.67
N ILE A 120 -6.26 -7.53 -10.41
CA ILE A 120 -5.98 -6.20 -9.90
C ILE A 120 -4.72 -6.27 -9.04
N ILE A 121 -3.79 -5.36 -9.25
CA ILE A 121 -2.59 -5.24 -8.42
C ILE A 121 -2.79 -4.08 -7.44
N VAL A 122 -2.64 -4.36 -6.15
CA VAL A 122 -2.64 -3.35 -5.09
C VAL A 122 -1.22 -3.21 -4.56
N SER A 123 -0.64 -2.02 -4.61
CA SER A 123 0.68 -1.74 -4.03
C SER A 123 0.54 -0.80 -2.85
N LEU A 124 0.94 -1.29 -1.69
CA LEU A 124 0.96 -0.58 -0.40
C LEU A 124 2.38 -0.16 -0.01
N GLY A 125 3.37 -0.77 -0.65
CA GLY A 125 4.79 -0.52 -0.39
C GLY A 125 5.57 0.08 -1.54
N ARG A 126 6.90 -0.07 -1.44
CA ARG A 126 7.87 0.41 -2.43
C ARG A 126 7.63 -0.36 -3.73
N LEU A 127 7.68 0.32 -4.87
CA LEU A 127 7.27 -0.23 -6.16
C LEU A 127 8.32 -1.16 -6.81
N THR A 128 9.31 -1.62 -6.06
CA THR A 128 10.54 -2.22 -6.56
C THR A 128 10.29 -3.56 -7.26
N SER A 129 9.64 -4.51 -6.59
CA SER A 129 9.29 -5.79 -7.22
C SER A 129 8.32 -5.63 -8.37
N LEU A 130 7.37 -4.71 -8.27
CA LEU A 130 6.45 -4.41 -9.36
C LEU A 130 7.18 -3.84 -10.58
N ALA A 131 8.17 -2.96 -10.38
CA ALA A 131 9.02 -2.46 -11.46
C ALA A 131 9.84 -3.59 -12.11
N VAL A 132 10.37 -4.53 -11.32
CA VAL A 132 11.06 -5.73 -11.84
C VAL A 132 10.15 -6.52 -12.77
N LEU A 133 8.87 -6.72 -12.41
CA LEU A 133 7.92 -7.40 -13.30
C LEU A 133 7.66 -6.62 -14.60
N PHE A 134 7.59 -5.28 -14.56
CA PHE A 134 7.49 -4.49 -15.79
C PHE A 134 8.74 -4.58 -16.67
N ILE A 135 9.92 -4.71 -16.07
CA ILE A 135 11.19 -4.87 -16.80
C ILE A 135 11.26 -6.25 -17.46
N LEU A 136 10.97 -7.32 -16.71
CA LEU A 136 11.17 -8.70 -17.16
C LEU A 136 9.98 -9.27 -17.94
N CYS A 137 8.76 -8.85 -17.60
CA CYS A 137 7.51 -9.46 -18.05
C CYS A 137 6.56 -8.43 -18.69
N LYS A 138 7.10 -7.41 -19.36
CA LYS A 138 6.35 -6.26 -19.91
C LYS A 138 5.01 -6.63 -20.59
N ASN A 139 5.02 -7.61 -21.50
CA ASN A 139 3.82 -8.00 -22.26
C ASN A 139 2.74 -8.62 -21.35
N LEU A 140 3.15 -9.40 -20.35
CA LEU A 140 2.22 -9.96 -19.37
C LEU A 140 1.64 -8.86 -18.48
N MET A 141 2.47 -7.92 -18.04
CA MET A 141 2.01 -6.80 -17.21
C MET A 141 1.03 -5.88 -17.94
N GLN A 142 1.08 -5.81 -19.27
CA GLN A 142 0.09 -5.06 -20.07
C GLN A 142 -1.31 -5.69 -20.05
N GLN A 143 -1.45 -6.94 -19.59
CA GLN A 143 -2.73 -7.64 -19.47
C GLN A 143 -3.38 -7.45 -18.09
N ILE A 144 -2.75 -6.71 -17.17
CA ILE A 144 -3.33 -6.47 -15.85
C ILE A 144 -4.51 -5.50 -15.96
N LYS A 145 -5.61 -5.82 -15.28
CA LYS A 145 -6.86 -5.03 -15.32
C LYS A 145 -6.67 -3.59 -14.86
N SER A 146 -6.03 -3.42 -13.70
CA SER A 146 -5.85 -2.13 -13.04
C SER A 146 -4.85 -2.22 -11.89
N TYR A 147 -4.31 -1.06 -11.52
CA TYR A 147 -3.36 -0.91 -10.41
C TYR A 147 -3.89 0.10 -9.40
N TYR A 148 -3.77 -0.20 -8.12
CA TYR A 148 -4.15 0.67 -7.00
C TYR A 148 -2.92 0.86 -6.12
N VAL A 149 -2.37 2.06 -6.08
CA VAL A 149 -1.06 2.33 -5.48
C VAL A 149 -1.19 3.37 -4.38
N MET A 150 -0.87 3.01 -3.14
CA MET A 150 -0.57 3.99 -2.10
C MET A 150 0.81 4.58 -2.39
N GLY A 151 0.88 5.89 -2.57
CA GLY A 151 2.17 6.56 -2.67
C GLY A 151 2.12 7.93 -3.32
N GLY A 152 3.19 8.68 -3.12
CA GLY A 152 3.33 10.05 -3.61
C GLY A 152 2.61 11.08 -2.75
N SER A 153 2.89 12.35 -3.06
CA SER A 153 2.26 13.52 -2.49
C SER A 153 2.19 14.61 -3.56
N PHE A 154 0.98 15.11 -3.85
CA PHE A 154 0.76 16.10 -4.90
C PHE A 154 0.23 17.39 -4.31
N LEU A 155 0.92 18.51 -4.58
CA LEU A 155 0.59 19.83 -4.04
C LEU A 155 0.44 19.84 -2.51
N HIS A 156 1.19 18.97 -1.85
CA HIS A 156 1.05 18.66 -0.43
C HIS A 156 2.40 18.27 0.19
N PRO A 157 2.66 18.57 1.48
CA PRO A 157 3.85 18.10 2.18
C PRO A 157 4.08 16.58 2.10
N GLY A 158 5.34 16.17 2.10
CA GLY A 158 5.72 14.77 2.27
C GLY A 158 5.78 14.33 3.74
N ASN A 159 5.95 13.03 3.98
CA ASN A 159 6.11 12.44 5.31
C ASN A 159 7.54 11.97 5.61
N VAL A 160 8.41 11.83 4.59
CA VAL A 160 9.84 11.51 4.77
C VAL A 160 10.73 12.74 4.57
N THR A 161 10.44 13.51 3.52
CA THR A 161 11.03 14.84 3.31
C THR A 161 9.90 15.85 3.20
N PRO A 162 10.19 17.17 3.22
CA PRO A 162 9.15 18.17 3.02
C PRO A 162 8.33 17.99 1.72
N VAL A 163 8.85 17.27 0.72
CA VAL A 163 8.23 17.11 -0.61
C VAL A 163 8.00 15.66 -1.04
N SER A 164 8.38 14.67 -0.22
CA SER A 164 8.39 13.26 -0.64
C SER A 164 7.69 12.35 0.35
N GLU A 165 6.86 11.47 -0.22
CA GLU A 165 6.20 10.35 0.46
C GLU A 165 7.15 9.13 0.52
N ALA A 166 7.03 8.33 1.59
CA ALA A 166 7.93 7.23 1.93
C ALA A 166 8.14 6.17 0.83
N ASN A 167 7.08 5.66 0.22
CA ASN A 167 7.12 4.62 -0.80
C ASN A 167 7.79 5.13 -2.08
N PHE A 168 7.43 6.33 -2.54
CA PHE A 168 8.05 6.94 -3.73
C PHE A 168 9.48 7.41 -3.47
N TYR A 169 9.79 7.84 -2.24
CA TYR A 169 11.14 8.18 -1.79
C TYR A 169 12.06 6.96 -1.69
N GLY A 170 11.50 5.83 -1.24
CA GLY A 170 12.24 4.58 -1.00
C GLY A 170 12.79 3.95 -2.27
N ASP A 171 12.08 4.07 -3.40
CA ASP A 171 12.61 3.74 -4.72
C ASP A 171 11.99 4.60 -5.83
N PRO A 172 12.54 5.82 -6.06
CA PRO A 172 12.02 6.71 -7.08
C PRO A 172 12.30 6.21 -8.50
N ILE A 173 13.27 5.31 -8.69
CA ILE A 173 13.55 4.70 -10.00
C ILE A 173 12.44 3.71 -10.32
N ALA A 174 12.13 2.81 -9.39
CA ALA A 174 11.02 1.87 -9.54
C ALA A 174 9.69 2.59 -9.75
N ALA A 175 9.41 3.63 -8.95
CA ALA A 175 8.19 4.43 -9.10
C ALA A 175 8.06 5.01 -10.52
N ASN A 176 9.13 5.56 -11.10
CA ASN A 176 9.10 6.06 -12.49
C ASN A 176 8.84 4.95 -13.52
N ILE A 177 9.44 3.77 -13.34
CA ILE A 177 9.25 2.63 -14.25
C ILE A 177 7.80 2.18 -14.23
N VAL A 178 7.23 2.00 -13.04
CA VAL A 178 5.83 1.57 -12.87
C VAL A 178 4.87 2.62 -13.43
N LEU A 179 5.02 3.90 -13.06
CA LEU A 179 4.16 4.99 -13.51
C LEU A 179 4.18 5.19 -15.04
N GLN A 180 5.33 4.92 -15.68
CA GLN A 180 5.47 5.01 -17.13
C GLN A 180 4.92 3.79 -17.87
N SER A 181 4.91 2.61 -17.23
CA SER A 181 4.61 1.34 -17.89
C SER A 181 3.18 0.86 -17.69
N ALA A 182 2.59 1.15 -16.52
CA ALA A 182 1.26 0.69 -16.18
C ALA A 182 0.18 1.47 -16.93
N SER A 183 -0.82 0.74 -17.43
CA SER A 183 -2.11 1.30 -17.87
C SER A 183 -3.14 1.18 -16.75
N ASN A 184 -4.06 2.15 -16.67
CA ASN A 184 -5.20 2.12 -15.74
C ASN A 184 -4.78 2.04 -14.26
N MET A 185 -3.93 2.99 -13.83
CA MET A 185 -3.48 3.10 -12.44
C MET A 185 -4.22 4.20 -11.69
N TYR A 186 -4.55 3.89 -10.43
CA TYR A 186 -5.09 4.79 -9.43
C TYR A 186 -4.03 5.00 -8.34
N ILE A 187 -3.68 6.26 -8.10
CA ILE A 187 -2.73 6.67 -7.09
C ILE A 187 -3.50 7.25 -5.90
N TYR A 188 -3.17 6.79 -4.70
CA TYR A 188 -3.70 7.23 -3.42
C TYR A 188 -2.57 7.90 -2.62
N PRO A 189 -2.36 9.21 -2.84
CA PRO A 189 -1.25 9.96 -2.26
C PRO A 189 -1.56 10.51 -0.87
N LEU A 190 -0.55 11.06 -0.19
CA LEU A 190 -0.68 11.68 1.15
C LEU A 190 -1.72 12.79 1.20
N ASN A 191 -1.90 13.56 0.13
CA ASN A 191 -2.93 14.61 0.07
C ASN A 191 -4.37 14.07 0.22
N VAL A 192 -4.57 12.75 0.20
CA VAL A 192 -5.83 12.07 0.51
C VAL A 192 -5.66 11.17 1.74
N THR A 193 -4.67 10.29 1.73
CA THR A 193 -4.56 9.21 2.73
C THR A 193 -4.27 9.71 4.14
N GLN A 194 -3.69 10.90 4.30
CA GLN A 194 -3.49 11.48 5.63
C GLN A 194 -4.79 11.81 6.38
N TYR A 195 -5.93 11.84 5.67
CA TYR A 195 -7.23 12.15 6.25
C TYR A 195 -8.01 10.89 6.65
N SER A 196 -7.49 9.68 6.39
CA SER A 196 -8.11 8.41 6.79
C SER A 196 -7.88 8.10 8.28
N ILE A 197 -8.27 9.05 9.13
CA ILE A 197 -7.98 9.02 10.57
C ILE A 197 -8.78 7.94 11.27
N VAL A 198 -8.09 7.08 12.00
CA VAL A 198 -8.69 6.20 13.01
C VAL A 198 -8.36 6.74 14.38
N THR A 199 -9.38 6.87 15.22
CA THR A 199 -9.27 7.43 16.57
C THR A 199 -9.11 6.33 17.62
N PRO A 200 -8.60 6.66 18.83
CA PRO A 200 -8.58 5.71 19.94
C PRO A 200 -9.95 5.09 20.24
N ASP A 201 -11.01 5.89 20.26
CA ASP A 201 -12.39 5.41 20.51
C ASP A 201 -12.84 4.39 19.45
N MET A 202 -12.47 4.60 18.18
CA MET A 202 -12.74 3.62 17.12
C MET A 202 -11.98 2.31 17.35
N ALA A 203 -10.70 2.40 17.73
CA ALA A 203 -9.89 1.22 18.00
C ALA A 203 -10.40 0.44 19.23
N GLU A 204 -10.80 1.13 20.29
CA GLU A 204 -11.45 0.53 21.47
C GLU A 204 -12.76 -0.15 21.11
N TYR A 205 -13.58 0.49 20.27
CA TYR A 205 -14.83 -0.10 19.81
C TYR A 205 -14.60 -1.37 18.99
N ILE A 206 -13.65 -1.35 18.06
CA ILE A 206 -13.27 -2.51 17.25
C ILE A 206 -12.79 -3.68 18.13
N GLU A 207 -11.97 -3.40 19.13
CA GLU A 207 -11.51 -4.41 20.08
C GLU A 207 -12.68 -5.02 20.87
N ALA A 208 -13.58 -4.19 21.39
CA ALA A 208 -14.74 -4.65 22.16
C ALA A 208 -15.66 -5.60 21.38
N LYS A 209 -15.71 -5.49 20.04
CA LYS A 209 -16.44 -6.40 19.16
C LYS A 209 -15.70 -7.72 18.91
N GLY A 210 -14.38 -7.72 19.00
CA GLY A 210 -13.54 -8.92 18.95
C GLY A 210 -13.26 -9.50 17.55
N LYS A 211 -13.94 -9.05 16.48
CA LYS A 211 -13.73 -9.52 15.10
C LYS A 211 -12.32 -9.23 14.58
N ALA A 212 -11.83 -8.01 14.83
CA ALA A 212 -10.52 -7.55 14.37
C ALA A 212 -9.56 -7.33 15.55
N SER A 213 -9.41 -8.34 16.41
CA SER A 213 -8.68 -8.26 17.68
C SER A 213 -7.19 -7.86 17.57
N LEU A 214 -6.60 -7.91 16.38
CA LEU A 214 -5.24 -7.42 16.14
C LEU A 214 -5.17 -5.91 15.91
N VAL A 215 -6.27 -5.23 15.58
CA VAL A 215 -6.26 -3.80 15.23
C VAL A 215 -5.81 -2.95 16.42
N LYS A 216 -6.33 -3.19 17.63
CA LYS A 216 -5.96 -2.39 18.81
C LYS A 216 -4.49 -2.57 19.21
N PRO A 217 -3.93 -3.79 19.33
CA PRO A 217 -2.51 -3.97 19.60
C PRO A 217 -1.59 -3.36 18.52
N LEU A 218 -2.00 -3.38 17.26
CA LEU A 218 -1.26 -2.76 16.15
C LEU A 218 -1.36 -1.23 16.20
N PHE A 219 -2.54 -0.68 16.51
CA PHE A 219 -2.78 0.75 16.61
C PHE A 219 -2.04 1.38 17.80
N ASP A 220 -2.12 0.73 18.96
CA ASP A 220 -1.63 1.27 20.23
C ASP A 220 -0.11 1.40 20.28
N HIS A 221 0.33 2.35 21.12
CA HIS A 221 1.71 2.58 21.55
C HIS A 221 2.71 2.99 20.45
N TYR A 222 2.87 2.16 19.43
CA TYR A 222 3.81 2.38 18.33
C TYR A 222 3.26 3.35 17.33
N TYR A 223 2.16 2.99 16.64
CA TYR A 223 1.66 3.79 15.53
C TYR A 223 0.94 5.05 16.05
N TYR A 224 -0.07 4.89 16.90
CA TYR A 224 -0.75 6.03 17.53
C TYR A 224 0.21 6.87 18.38
N GLY A 225 1.08 6.24 19.18
CA GLY A 225 2.02 6.99 20.03
C GLY A 225 3.09 7.76 19.24
N TYR A 226 3.47 7.29 18.04
CA TYR A 226 4.29 8.08 17.11
C TYR A 226 3.54 9.35 16.68
N TYR A 227 2.32 9.22 16.17
CA TYR A 227 1.51 10.34 15.69
C TYR A 227 1.14 11.33 16.81
N GLU A 228 0.78 10.84 17.99
CA GLU A 228 0.50 11.68 19.17
C GLU A 228 1.72 12.56 19.54
N LYS A 229 2.93 12.01 19.41
CA LYS A 229 4.17 12.74 19.71
C LYS A 229 4.52 13.79 18.64
N ILE A 230 4.38 13.44 17.35
CA ILE A 230 4.84 14.32 16.25
C ILE A 230 3.76 15.29 15.77
N LEU A 231 2.48 14.96 15.95
CA LEU A 231 1.31 15.69 15.50
C LEU A 231 0.20 15.62 16.58
N PRO A 232 0.41 16.17 17.79
CA PRO A 232 -0.53 16.05 18.92
C PRO A 232 -1.93 16.64 18.65
N GLN A 233 -2.06 17.51 17.64
CA GLN A 233 -3.34 18.04 17.19
C GLN A 233 -4.18 17.01 16.42
N LEU A 234 -3.56 15.93 15.94
CA LEU A 234 -4.24 14.84 15.25
C LEU A 234 -4.90 13.93 16.29
N LYS A 235 -6.23 13.82 16.24
CA LYS A 235 -7.03 13.05 17.22
C LYS A 235 -7.01 11.53 16.96
N GLY A 236 -5.95 11.03 16.36
CA GLY A 236 -5.84 9.68 15.82
C GLY A 236 -4.63 9.56 14.90
N CYS A 237 -4.61 8.53 14.06
CA CYS A 237 -3.57 8.35 13.05
C CYS A 237 -4.17 7.92 11.71
N PRO A 238 -3.57 8.33 10.58
CA PRO A 238 -4.03 7.95 9.25
C PRO A 238 -3.74 6.48 8.99
N PHE A 239 -4.71 5.73 8.48
CA PHE A 239 -4.49 4.36 8.00
C PHE A 239 -4.31 4.38 6.49
N HIS A 240 -3.11 4.75 6.04
CA HIS A 240 -2.86 5.06 4.64
C HIS A 240 -3.16 3.89 3.70
N ASP A 241 -2.74 2.69 4.07
CA ASP A 241 -2.80 1.49 3.22
C ASP A 241 -4.20 0.87 3.12
N THR A 242 -5.11 1.25 4.02
CA THR A 242 -6.52 0.82 3.92
C THR A 242 -7.24 1.47 2.75
N ILE A 243 -6.74 2.62 2.27
CA ILE A 243 -7.41 3.43 1.27
C ILE A 243 -7.46 2.76 -0.11
N PRO A 244 -6.35 2.24 -0.67
CA PRO A 244 -6.42 1.44 -1.90
C PRO A 244 -7.37 0.24 -1.81
N ILE A 245 -7.47 -0.40 -0.64
CA ILE A 245 -8.37 -1.55 -0.41
C ILE A 245 -9.83 -1.10 -0.42
N LEU A 246 -10.17 -0.03 0.28
CA LEU A 246 -11.55 0.50 0.32
C LEU A 246 -11.99 1.07 -1.03
N ALA A 247 -11.07 1.65 -1.80
CA ALA A 247 -11.36 2.09 -3.16
C ALA A 247 -11.78 0.93 -4.09
N LEU A 248 -11.29 -0.29 -3.83
CA LEU A 248 -11.79 -1.46 -4.54
C LEU A 248 -13.27 -1.71 -4.24
N LEU A 249 -13.81 -1.35 -3.09
CA LEU A 249 -15.23 -1.49 -2.78
C LEU A 249 -16.04 -0.39 -3.44
N ASP A 250 -15.65 0.86 -3.20
CA ASP A 250 -16.39 2.03 -3.65
C ASP A 250 -15.45 3.18 -4.05
N ASN A 251 -15.23 3.31 -5.37
CA ASN A 251 -14.45 4.41 -5.92
C ASN A 251 -15.16 5.77 -5.82
N SER A 252 -16.45 5.83 -5.48
CA SER A 252 -17.15 7.11 -5.29
C SER A 252 -16.70 7.86 -4.02
N MET A 253 -15.98 7.17 -3.13
CA MET A 253 -15.28 7.77 -1.99
C MET A 253 -14.22 8.81 -2.41
N PHE A 254 -13.79 8.82 -3.68
CA PHE A 254 -12.69 9.66 -4.15
C PHE A 254 -13.09 10.52 -5.34
N THR A 255 -12.49 11.71 -5.41
CA THR A 255 -12.41 12.48 -6.67
C THR A 255 -11.03 12.31 -7.27
N TYR A 256 -10.97 12.10 -8.59
CA TYR A 256 -9.71 11.86 -9.30
C TYR A 256 -9.37 12.98 -10.28
N TYR A 257 -8.09 13.28 -10.37
CA TYR A 257 -7.50 14.11 -11.42
C TYR A 257 -6.56 13.26 -12.29
N LYS A 258 -6.75 13.32 -13.60
CA LYS A 258 -5.96 12.52 -14.54
C LYS A 258 -4.73 13.30 -15.03
N SER A 259 -3.53 12.81 -14.74
CA SER A 259 -2.28 13.46 -15.13
C SER A 259 -1.18 12.44 -15.45
N PRO A 260 -0.27 12.70 -16.41
CA PRO A 260 1.02 12.03 -16.41
C PRO A 260 1.80 12.40 -15.15
N ILE A 261 2.60 11.47 -14.63
CA ILE A 261 3.36 11.64 -13.38
C ILE A 261 4.83 11.34 -13.64
N THR A 262 5.71 12.13 -13.03
CA THR A 262 7.13 11.81 -12.89
C THR A 262 7.53 11.86 -11.42
N VAL A 263 8.57 11.11 -11.05
CA VAL A 263 9.16 11.16 -9.71
C VAL A 263 10.61 11.63 -9.82
N MET A 264 11.03 12.53 -8.94
CA MET A 264 12.41 12.99 -8.92
C MET A 264 13.33 11.88 -8.39
N THR A 265 14.33 11.46 -9.18
CA THR A 265 15.21 10.33 -8.82
C THR A 265 16.48 10.72 -8.08
N LYS A 266 16.97 11.94 -8.30
CA LYS A 266 18.20 12.45 -7.69
C LYS A 266 18.06 13.96 -7.47
N SER A 267 18.15 14.41 -6.22
CA SER A 267 18.30 15.81 -5.75
C SER A 267 17.85 15.89 -4.27
N TYR A 268 17.85 17.09 -3.68
CA TYR A 268 17.14 17.37 -2.42
C TYR A 268 15.63 17.08 -2.49
N ALA A 269 15.05 16.99 -3.69
CA ALA A 269 13.66 16.64 -3.93
C ALA A 269 13.48 15.17 -4.35
N GLN A 270 14.46 14.29 -4.09
CA GLN A 270 14.32 12.86 -4.38
C GLN A 270 13.00 12.32 -3.84
N GLY A 271 12.27 11.52 -4.63
CA GLY A 271 10.96 10.97 -4.26
C GLY A 271 9.78 11.91 -4.48
N ALA A 272 10.00 13.19 -4.80
CA ALA A 272 8.91 14.12 -5.06
C ALA A 272 8.13 13.69 -6.31
N SER A 273 6.83 13.46 -6.16
CA SER A 273 5.90 13.16 -7.24
C SER A 273 5.37 14.45 -7.86
N ILE A 274 5.44 14.53 -9.19
CA ILE A 274 5.06 15.71 -9.97
C ILE A 274 4.02 15.30 -11.01
N GLY A 275 2.84 15.88 -10.92
CA GLY A 275 1.78 15.84 -11.93
C GLY A 275 1.50 17.25 -12.48
N ASP A 276 0.91 17.36 -13.67
CA ASP A 276 0.47 18.64 -14.24
C ASP A 276 -1.01 18.91 -13.93
N PHE A 277 -1.25 19.71 -12.90
CA PHE A 277 -2.59 20.12 -12.47
C PHE A 277 -3.08 21.41 -13.16
N ARG A 278 -2.35 21.91 -14.18
CA ARG A 278 -2.72 23.13 -14.89
C ARG A 278 -3.61 22.80 -16.09
N SER A 279 -4.65 23.59 -16.31
CA SER A 279 -5.51 23.48 -17.50
C SER A 279 -4.97 24.33 -18.65
N LEU A 280 -3.85 23.92 -19.25
CA LEU A 280 -3.20 24.64 -20.35
C LEU A 280 -3.51 24.02 -21.72
N VAL A 281 -3.95 24.85 -22.67
CA VAL A 281 -4.17 24.42 -24.07
C VAL A 281 -2.83 24.15 -24.75
N GLY A 282 -2.67 22.99 -25.39
CA GLY A 282 -1.48 22.66 -26.19
C GLY A 282 -0.23 22.29 -25.39
N SER A 283 -0.32 22.17 -24.06
CA SER A 283 0.77 21.68 -23.22
C SER A 283 0.59 20.19 -22.93
N SER A 284 1.65 19.41 -23.13
CA SER A 284 1.71 18.00 -22.73
C SER A 284 3.06 17.74 -22.07
N PRO A 285 3.31 18.22 -20.84
CA PRO A 285 4.54 17.88 -20.15
C PRO A 285 4.64 16.37 -19.95
N PHE A 286 5.87 15.89 -19.80
CA PHE A 286 6.15 14.45 -19.66
C PHE A 286 5.64 13.64 -20.87
N THR A 287 5.86 14.16 -22.09
CA THR A 287 5.53 13.51 -23.36
C THR A 287 5.90 12.03 -23.35
N ASN A 288 5.00 11.17 -23.83
CA ASN A 288 5.12 9.70 -23.84
C ASN A 288 4.94 9.00 -22.49
N ARG A 289 4.31 9.65 -21.50
CA ARG A 289 3.84 8.98 -20.28
C ARG A 289 2.33 8.83 -20.27
N PRO A 290 1.79 7.66 -19.90
CA PRO A 290 0.36 7.50 -19.68
C PRO A 290 -0.10 8.40 -18.54
N SER A 291 -1.32 8.93 -18.65
CA SER A 291 -1.94 9.65 -17.55
C SER A 291 -2.60 8.67 -16.58
N GLN A 292 -2.29 8.82 -15.30
CA GLN A 292 -2.84 8.02 -14.20
C GLN A 292 -3.91 8.81 -13.46
N GLN A 293 -4.78 8.10 -12.75
CA GLN A 293 -5.83 8.69 -11.92
C GLN A 293 -5.24 9.02 -10.54
N ILE A 294 -5.11 10.29 -10.19
CA ILE A 294 -4.60 10.73 -8.89
C ILE A 294 -5.80 11.08 -8.01
N ALA A 295 -5.95 10.43 -6.86
CA ALA A 295 -6.97 10.85 -5.89
C ALA A 295 -6.59 12.23 -5.34
N ILE A 296 -7.50 13.20 -5.49
CA ILE A 296 -7.32 14.59 -5.07
C ILE A 296 -8.27 15.02 -3.95
N ASP A 297 -9.34 14.24 -3.72
CA ASP A 297 -10.29 14.47 -2.64
C ASP A 297 -10.86 13.13 -2.14
N PHE A 298 -11.42 13.15 -0.93
CA PHE A 298 -11.76 11.98 -0.15
C PHE A 298 -12.93 12.20 0.81
N ASP A 299 -13.93 11.31 0.76
CA ASP A 299 -15.07 11.32 1.68
C ASP A 299 -14.76 10.48 2.94
N TYR A 300 -14.44 11.19 4.03
CA TYR A 300 -14.20 10.57 5.33
C TYR A 300 -15.43 9.83 5.90
N ASN A 301 -16.65 10.27 5.61
CA ASN A 301 -17.84 9.61 6.15
C ASN A 301 -18.03 8.24 5.50
N LEU A 302 -17.80 8.13 4.19
CA LEU A 302 -17.81 6.83 3.50
C LEU A 302 -16.69 5.94 4.02
N PHE A 303 -15.48 6.48 4.21
CA PHE A 303 -14.38 5.74 4.85
C PHE A 303 -14.78 5.19 6.21
N PHE A 304 -15.28 6.06 7.11
CA PHE A 304 -15.68 5.67 8.45
C PHE A 304 -16.72 4.55 8.42
N LYS A 305 -17.76 4.69 7.58
CA LYS A 305 -18.81 3.68 7.44
C LYS A 305 -18.25 2.33 6.99
N TYR A 306 -17.50 2.31 5.89
CA TYR A 306 -16.93 1.06 5.38
C TYR A 306 -15.93 0.44 6.35
N PHE A 307 -15.00 1.23 6.86
CA PHE A 307 -13.95 0.78 7.77
C PHE A 307 -14.55 0.20 9.05
N MET A 308 -15.42 0.95 9.74
CA MET A 308 -16.05 0.48 10.98
C MET A 308 -16.92 -0.73 10.73
N SER A 309 -17.73 -0.74 9.65
CA SER A 309 -18.61 -1.87 9.35
C SER A 309 -17.82 -3.16 9.12
N LEU A 310 -16.74 -3.09 8.33
CA LEU A 310 -15.89 -4.26 8.04
C LEU A 310 -15.16 -4.77 9.29
N MET A 311 -14.62 -3.85 10.10
CA MET A 311 -13.84 -4.21 11.30
C MET A 311 -14.69 -4.71 12.47
N THR A 312 -16.01 -4.43 12.47
CA THR A 312 -16.92 -4.77 13.58
C THR A 312 -18.01 -5.78 13.21
N ASP A 313 -18.29 -6.00 11.93
CA ASP A 313 -19.46 -6.75 11.42
C ASP A 313 -20.81 -6.07 11.66
N GLU A 314 -20.80 -4.77 11.91
CA GLU A 314 -22.01 -3.97 12.14
C GLU A 314 -22.26 -2.99 11.00
N GLN A 315 -23.46 -2.42 10.92
CA GLN A 315 -23.80 -1.43 9.89
C GLN A 315 -23.71 -0.02 10.47
N PHE A 316 -22.90 0.84 9.85
CA PHE A 316 -22.71 2.26 10.20
C PHE A 316 -23.26 3.21 9.11
#